data_AF-A0A9X3SHK0-F1
#
_entry.id   AF-A0A9X3SHK0-F1
#
_cell.length_a   1.000
_cell.length_b   1.000
_cell.length_c   1.000
_cell.angle_alpha   90.00
_cell.angle_beta   90.00
_cell.angle_gamma   90.00
#
_symmetry.space_group_name_H-M   'P 1'
#
loop_
_entity.id
_entity.type
_entity.pdbx_description
1 polymer ?
#
loop_
_entity_poly.entity_id
_entity_poly.type
_entity_poly.pdbx_seq_one_letter_code
_entity_poly.pdbx_strand_id
1 'polypeptide(L)'
;MPDWSYHPLLKRLPPRLLLGAADAVARVPGGGKLIEVVGDAKPPAGVESPVWIRATRPHPVLERLGAAGVHVGPETPGPVVRSPAEALEQLKTSDRVYVDAAALCEAGPSLPRRINAAVGPPPANAGGGAAQALGFSMMLAGVIVWLVARGPVLLGYDEAFVGLSKEQLNAANAQLVPFMEHDRATLAGVMIALGALYAGLAMDGLTRWEWAAVVSSSAIGFVSFLLFVGYGYFDPLHFGLTAGLLPTFFLTVKDRPPRALPPPDLHNDAAWLRAQTGQLLLVSAAFGVAVGGLGIATIGISGVFVPSDLDFLHATKAEIEAIDPQLTSLIAHDRAGFGGALAAAGVGLLIVALRGVHRHARRLWWTLAAAGLPGFAATTIVHLEVGYSDPLHLAPVLVAGALYTGALIVLYPYLATPPRARRQPLRASEATSPSGSPARTR
;
A
#
# COMPACT_ATOMS: atom_id res chain seq x y z
N MET A 1 -6.74 -4.33 -14.68
CA MET A 1 -7.08 -4.85 -13.33
C MET A 1 -5.91 -5.68 -12.79
N PRO A 2 -5.71 -5.77 -11.47
CA PRO A 2 -4.66 -6.61 -10.86
C PRO A 2 -4.99 -8.10 -10.86
N ASP A 3 -3.98 -8.97 -10.82
CA ASP A 3 -4.18 -10.43 -10.90
C ASP A 3 -4.93 -11.02 -9.70
N TRP A 4 -4.80 -10.41 -8.52
CA TRP A 4 -5.53 -10.84 -7.31
C TRP A 4 -7.04 -10.65 -7.42
N SER A 5 -7.52 -9.83 -8.37
CA SER A 5 -8.96 -9.68 -8.60
C SER A 5 -9.59 -10.97 -9.12
N TYR A 6 -8.81 -11.84 -9.79
CA TYR A 6 -9.27 -13.14 -10.29
C TYR A 6 -8.76 -14.29 -9.41
N HIS A 7 -7.57 -14.17 -8.83
CA HIS A 7 -6.96 -15.20 -7.98
C HIS A 7 -6.90 -14.77 -6.51
N PRO A 8 -7.28 -15.63 -5.54
CA PRO A 8 -7.73 -17.03 -5.71
C PRO A 8 -9.24 -17.17 -5.94
N LEU A 9 -10.03 -16.13 -5.67
CA LEU A 9 -11.48 -16.26 -5.42
C LEU A 9 -12.31 -16.55 -6.68
N LEU A 10 -11.96 -15.95 -7.82
CA LEU A 10 -12.83 -15.94 -9.00
C LEU A 10 -12.35 -16.83 -10.14
N LYS A 11 -11.19 -17.51 -10.01
CA LYS A 11 -10.60 -18.36 -11.05
C LYS A 11 -11.55 -19.45 -11.59
N ARG A 12 -12.49 -19.91 -10.75
CA ARG A 12 -13.45 -20.96 -11.12
C ARG A 12 -14.67 -20.44 -11.88
N LEU A 13 -14.85 -19.12 -11.95
CA LEU A 13 -15.96 -18.52 -12.70
C LEU A 13 -15.68 -18.55 -14.20
N PRO A 14 -16.71 -18.77 -15.04
CA PRO A 14 -16.54 -18.74 -16.48
C PRO A 14 -16.14 -17.33 -16.95
N PRO A 15 -15.26 -17.20 -17.96
CA PRO A 15 -14.73 -15.90 -18.42
C PRO A 15 -15.80 -14.86 -18.75
N ARG A 16 -16.95 -15.30 -19.27
CA ARG A 16 -18.09 -14.43 -19.58
C ARG A 16 -18.63 -13.66 -18.36
N LEU A 17 -18.62 -14.28 -17.17
CA LEU A 17 -19.12 -13.64 -15.95
C LEU A 17 -18.09 -12.65 -15.40
N LEU A 18 -16.81 -13.01 -15.45
CA LEU A 18 -15.71 -12.15 -15.02
C LEU A 18 -15.61 -10.88 -15.87
N LEU A 19 -15.68 -11.02 -17.20
CA LEU A 19 -15.72 -9.89 -18.11
C LEU A 19 -17.01 -9.07 -17.96
N GLY A 20 -18.16 -9.72 -17.77
CA GLY A 20 -19.44 -9.03 -17.53
C GLY A 20 -19.44 -8.19 -16.25
N ALA A 21 -18.89 -8.71 -15.16
CA ALA A 21 -18.74 -7.96 -13.90
C ALA A 21 -17.77 -6.77 -14.07
N ALA A 22 -16.65 -6.99 -14.75
CA ALA A 22 -15.68 -5.94 -14.99
C ALA A 22 -16.22 -4.85 -15.94
N ASP A 23 -17.05 -5.21 -16.92
CA ASP A 23 -17.78 -4.27 -17.77
C ASP A 23 -18.83 -3.48 -16.97
N ALA A 24 -19.52 -4.10 -16.03
CA ALA A 24 -20.47 -3.40 -15.16
C ALA A 24 -19.76 -2.28 -14.38
N VAL A 25 -18.57 -2.57 -13.84
CA VAL A 25 -17.72 -1.53 -13.20
C VAL A 25 -17.31 -0.47 -14.21
N ALA A 26 -16.86 -0.86 -15.41
CA ALA A 26 -16.40 0.09 -16.42
C ALA A 26 -17.50 1.06 -16.91
N ARG A 27 -18.78 0.65 -16.85
CA ARG A 27 -19.94 1.45 -17.26
C ARG A 27 -20.38 2.50 -16.24
N VAL A 28 -20.01 2.34 -14.97
CA VAL A 28 -20.31 3.35 -13.94
C VAL A 28 -19.47 4.61 -14.22
N PRO A 29 -19.99 5.84 -14.06
CA PRO A 29 -19.21 7.06 -14.20
C PRO A 29 -17.90 6.99 -13.40
N GLY A 30 -16.77 7.15 -14.09
CA GLY A 30 -15.43 7.06 -13.48
C GLY A 30 -14.89 5.63 -13.31
N GLY A 31 -15.69 4.58 -13.47
CA GLY A 31 -15.28 3.19 -13.27
C GLY A 31 -14.18 2.73 -14.24
N GLY A 32 -14.22 3.15 -15.50
CA GLY A 32 -13.13 2.91 -16.45
C GLY A 32 -11.79 3.51 -16.00
N LYS A 33 -11.80 4.73 -15.46
CA LYS A 33 -10.59 5.37 -14.89
C LYS A 33 -10.12 4.64 -13.64
N LEU A 34 -11.04 4.20 -12.78
CA LEU A 34 -10.71 3.39 -11.61
C LEU A 34 -9.97 2.10 -12.01
N ILE A 35 -10.49 1.37 -13.00
CA ILE A 35 -9.86 0.14 -13.51
C ILE A 35 -8.44 0.40 -14.02
N GLU A 36 -8.25 1.50 -14.74
CA GLU A 36 -6.96 1.89 -15.31
C GLU A 36 -5.96 2.28 -14.21
N VAL A 37 -6.40 3.04 -13.19
CA VAL A 37 -5.58 3.48 -12.05
C VAL A 37 -5.19 2.31 -11.15
N VAL A 38 -6.16 1.45 -10.81
CA VAL A 38 -5.96 0.26 -9.96
C VAL A 38 -5.11 -0.77 -10.69
N GLY A 39 -5.32 -0.94 -12.00
CA GLY A 39 -4.55 -1.86 -12.83
C GLY A 39 -3.16 -1.37 -13.23
N ASP A 40 -2.88 -0.06 -13.14
CA ASP A 40 -1.69 0.60 -13.69
C ASP A 40 -1.40 0.18 -15.14
N ALA A 41 -2.45 0.15 -15.96
CA ALA A 41 -2.46 -0.57 -17.23
C ALA A 41 -1.66 0.09 -18.37
N LYS A 42 -1.28 1.37 -18.25
CA LYS A 42 -0.52 2.05 -19.31
C LYS A 42 0.87 1.44 -19.46
N PRO A 43 1.38 1.25 -20.69
CA PRO A 43 2.74 0.75 -20.91
C PRO A 43 3.80 1.72 -20.36
N PRO A 44 5.08 1.27 -20.29
CA PRO A 44 6.22 2.13 -20.00
C PRO A 44 6.32 3.30 -20.99
N ALA A 45 7.00 4.38 -20.59
CA ALA A 45 7.18 5.55 -21.46
C ALA A 45 7.92 5.17 -22.75
N GLY A 46 7.38 5.58 -23.90
CA GLY A 46 7.99 5.29 -25.22
C GLY A 46 7.87 3.85 -25.70
N VAL A 47 7.11 3.00 -25.01
CA VAL A 47 6.89 1.59 -25.39
C VAL A 47 5.47 1.43 -25.91
N GLU A 48 5.33 1.06 -27.18
CA GLU A 48 4.05 0.59 -27.71
C GLU A 48 3.78 -0.84 -27.24
N SER A 49 2.53 -1.14 -26.88
CA SER A 49 2.18 -2.49 -26.44
C SER A 49 2.19 -3.45 -27.65
N PRO A 50 2.86 -4.61 -27.58
CA PRO A 50 2.76 -5.63 -28.62
C PRO A 50 1.51 -6.52 -28.44
N VAL A 51 0.72 -6.31 -27.38
CA VAL A 51 -0.35 -7.21 -26.97
C VAL A 51 -1.67 -6.83 -27.63
N TRP A 52 -2.34 -7.82 -28.20
CA TRP A 52 -3.70 -7.71 -28.70
C TRP A 52 -4.62 -8.67 -27.96
N ILE A 53 -5.81 -8.21 -27.59
CA ILE A 53 -6.80 -9.05 -26.89
C ILE A 53 -7.82 -9.57 -27.91
N ARG A 54 -8.02 -10.89 -27.94
CA ARG A 54 -9.09 -11.53 -28.71
C ARG A 54 -10.36 -11.62 -27.88
N ALA A 55 -11.47 -11.19 -28.46
CA ALA A 55 -12.79 -11.35 -27.87
C ALA A 55 -13.80 -11.81 -28.92
N THR A 56 -14.77 -12.64 -28.53
CA THR A 56 -15.88 -13.03 -29.42
C THR A 56 -16.96 -11.96 -29.49
N ARG A 57 -16.96 -11.01 -28.54
CA ARG A 57 -17.91 -9.90 -28.43
C ARG A 57 -17.17 -8.66 -27.89
N PRO A 58 -17.67 -7.44 -28.16
CA PRO A 58 -17.08 -6.24 -27.60
C PRO A 58 -17.25 -6.18 -26.07
N HIS A 59 -16.16 -5.86 -25.38
CA HIS A 59 -16.11 -5.69 -23.93
C HIS A 59 -15.30 -4.41 -23.60
N PRO A 60 -15.95 -3.32 -23.13
CA PRO A 60 -15.28 -2.06 -22.82
C PRO A 60 -14.09 -2.19 -21.86
N VAL A 61 -14.11 -3.17 -20.96
CA VAL A 61 -13.00 -3.35 -20.02
C VAL A 61 -11.69 -3.78 -20.70
N LEU A 62 -11.75 -4.49 -21.82
CA LEU A 62 -10.56 -5.07 -22.46
C LEU A 62 -9.62 -3.99 -22.98
N GLU A 63 -10.16 -2.89 -23.52
CA GLU A 63 -9.40 -1.72 -23.97
C GLU A 63 -8.64 -1.02 -22.82
N ARG A 64 -9.02 -1.30 -21.56
CA ARG A 64 -8.43 -0.72 -20.34
C ARG A 64 -7.40 -1.62 -19.68
N LEU A 65 -7.09 -2.78 -20.25
CA LEU A 65 -6.13 -3.74 -19.68
C LEU A 65 -4.69 -3.52 -20.15
N GLY A 66 -4.44 -2.49 -20.96
CA GLY A 66 -3.08 -2.13 -21.39
C GLY A 66 -2.61 -2.81 -22.68
N ALA A 67 -3.52 -3.42 -23.44
CA ALA A 67 -3.24 -3.92 -24.78
C ALA A 67 -3.26 -2.78 -25.81
N ALA A 68 -2.63 -2.99 -26.97
CA ALA A 68 -2.69 -2.07 -28.11
C ALA A 68 -4.06 -2.03 -28.79
N GLY A 69 -4.81 -3.13 -28.72
CA GLY A 69 -6.14 -3.20 -29.31
C GLY A 69 -6.89 -4.48 -28.96
N VAL A 70 -8.17 -4.49 -29.31
CA VAL A 70 -9.06 -5.64 -29.14
C VAL A 70 -9.52 -6.09 -30.53
N HIS A 71 -9.25 -7.35 -30.87
CA HIS A 71 -9.78 -7.98 -32.07
C HIS A 71 -11.08 -8.72 -31.73
N VAL A 72 -12.19 -8.30 -32.35
CA VAL A 72 -13.50 -8.91 -32.19
C VAL A 72 -13.81 -9.78 -33.41
N GLY A 73 -13.83 -11.09 -33.23
CA GLY A 73 -14.06 -12.03 -34.35
C GLY A 73 -13.94 -13.50 -33.94
N PRO A 74 -14.45 -14.43 -34.78
CA PRO A 74 -14.41 -15.87 -34.53
C PRO A 74 -13.04 -16.50 -34.84
N GLU A 75 -12.23 -15.90 -35.71
CA GLU A 75 -10.95 -16.45 -36.14
C GLU A 75 -9.77 -15.90 -35.34
N THR A 76 -8.79 -16.76 -35.04
CA THR A 76 -7.52 -16.39 -34.41
C THR A 76 -6.47 -16.01 -35.46
N PRO A 77 -5.90 -14.80 -35.43
CA PRO A 77 -4.79 -14.45 -36.31
C PRO A 77 -3.47 -15.16 -35.93
N GLY A 78 -3.38 -15.76 -34.74
CA GLY A 78 -2.16 -16.43 -34.24
C GLY A 78 -2.38 -17.15 -32.90
N PRO A 79 -1.33 -17.81 -32.37
CA PRO A 79 -1.40 -18.54 -31.11
C PRO A 79 -1.63 -17.60 -29.91
N VAL A 80 -2.32 -18.11 -28.89
CA VAL A 80 -2.62 -17.38 -27.65
C VAL A 80 -1.53 -17.63 -26.62
N VAL A 81 -0.99 -16.56 -26.05
CA VAL A 81 0.00 -16.61 -24.95
C VAL A 81 -0.67 -16.50 -23.59
N ARG A 82 -0.13 -17.21 -22.60
CA ARG A 82 -0.64 -17.28 -21.21
C ARG A 82 0.36 -16.79 -20.17
N SER A 83 1.56 -16.42 -20.58
CA SER A 83 2.60 -15.91 -19.69
C SER A 83 3.50 -14.90 -20.42
N PRO A 84 4.19 -14.01 -19.69
CA PRO A 84 5.18 -13.14 -20.31
C PRO A 84 6.33 -13.91 -20.98
N ALA A 85 6.73 -15.07 -20.46
CA ALA A 85 7.74 -15.91 -21.11
C ALA A 85 7.30 -16.38 -22.52
N GLU A 86 6.07 -16.88 -22.65
CA GLU A 86 5.51 -17.28 -23.95
C GLU A 86 5.43 -16.10 -24.93
N ALA A 87 5.04 -14.92 -24.42
CA ALA A 87 5.00 -13.70 -25.22
C ALA A 87 6.40 -13.33 -25.73
N LEU A 88 7.42 -13.33 -24.87
CA LEU A 88 8.80 -13.02 -25.27
C LEU A 88 9.34 -14.00 -26.31
N GLU A 89 9.04 -15.30 -26.19
CA GLU A 89 9.46 -16.29 -27.19
C GLU A 89 8.79 -16.04 -28.55
N GLN A 90 7.48 -15.77 -28.56
CA GLN A 90 6.76 -15.49 -29.80
C GLN A 90 7.24 -14.18 -30.47
N LEU A 91 7.53 -13.15 -29.66
CA LEU A 91 8.02 -11.86 -30.14
C LEU A 91 9.40 -11.90 -30.83
N LYS A 92 10.12 -13.03 -30.74
CA LYS A 92 11.34 -13.24 -31.54
C LYS A 92 11.05 -13.41 -33.04
N THR A 93 9.82 -13.79 -33.38
CA THR A 93 9.42 -14.15 -34.76
C THR A 93 8.17 -13.39 -35.24
N SER A 94 7.62 -12.51 -34.41
CA SER A 94 6.38 -11.78 -34.69
C SER A 94 6.39 -10.43 -33.95
N ASP A 95 5.82 -9.40 -34.54
CA ASP A 95 5.76 -8.07 -33.89
C ASP A 95 4.61 -7.94 -32.86
N ARG A 96 3.73 -8.95 -32.78
CA ARG A 96 2.50 -8.93 -31.98
C ARG A 96 2.23 -10.29 -31.34
N VAL A 97 1.56 -10.24 -30.18
CA VAL A 97 1.08 -11.43 -29.46
C VAL A 97 -0.39 -11.30 -29.10
N TYR A 98 -1.09 -12.43 -29.03
CA TYR A 98 -2.52 -12.47 -28.75
C TYR A 98 -2.80 -13.08 -27.37
N VAL A 99 -3.69 -12.47 -26.61
CA VAL A 99 -4.27 -13.03 -25.38
C VAL A 99 -5.77 -13.15 -25.55
N ASP A 100 -6.41 -14.13 -24.92
CA ASP A 100 -7.87 -14.27 -24.95
C ASP A 100 -8.48 -14.26 -23.55
N ALA A 101 -9.81 -14.31 -23.48
CA ALA A 101 -10.53 -14.32 -22.21
C ALA A 101 -10.13 -15.50 -21.29
N ALA A 102 -9.78 -16.66 -21.84
CA ALA A 102 -9.35 -17.81 -21.06
C ALA A 102 -7.95 -17.57 -20.46
N ALA A 103 -7.01 -17.06 -21.26
CA ALA A 103 -5.69 -16.68 -20.81
C ALA A 103 -5.75 -15.61 -19.70
N LEU A 104 -6.62 -14.60 -19.83
CA LEU A 104 -6.83 -13.59 -18.78
C LEU A 104 -7.43 -14.19 -17.49
N CYS A 105 -8.23 -15.25 -17.59
CA CYS A 105 -8.77 -15.95 -16.42
C CYS A 105 -7.73 -16.84 -15.72
N GLU A 106 -6.83 -17.44 -16.50
CA GLU A 106 -5.79 -18.35 -16.00
C GLU A 106 -4.57 -17.61 -15.44
N ALA A 107 -4.15 -16.54 -16.13
CA ALA A 107 -2.95 -15.76 -15.83
C ALA A 107 -3.27 -14.45 -15.09
N GLY A 108 -4.54 -14.15 -14.88
CA GLY A 108 -5.01 -12.88 -14.32
C GLY A 108 -5.11 -11.74 -15.35
N PRO A 109 -5.96 -10.74 -15.08
CA PRO A 109 -6.26 -9.66 -16.02
C PRO A 109 -5.11 -8.65 -16.21
N SER A 110 -4.01 -8.78 -15.45
CA SER A 110 -2.82 -7.96 -15.62
C SER A 110 -1.80 -8.57 -16.59
N LEU A 111 -2.09 -9.71 -17.22
CA LEU A 111 -1.20 -10.34 -18.21
C LEU A 111 -0.70 -9.35 -19.29
N PRO A 112 -1.52 -8.49 -19.93
CA PRO A 112 -1.00 -7.51 -20.89
C PRO A 112 0.00 -6.53 -20.27
N ARG A 113 -0.28 -6.04 -19.04
CA ARG A 113 0.66 -5.20 -18.28
C ARG A 113 1.97 -5.93 -18.01
N ARG A 114 1.92 -7.21 -17.62
CA ARG A 114 3.14 -8.01 -17.35
C ARG A 114 3.94 -8.26 -18.62
N ILE A 115 3.30 -8.46 -19.77
CA ILE A 115 3.99 -8.55 -21.08
C ILE A 115 4.62 -7.19 -21.44
N ASN A 116 3.89 -6.08 -21.29
CA ASN A 116 4.42 -4.73 -21.53
C ASN A 116 5.64 -4.42 -20.64
N ALA A 117 5.63 -4.87 -19.38
CA ALA A 117 6.75 -4.74 -18.47
C ALA A 117 7.96 -5.60 -18.89
N ALA A 118 7.73 -6.74 -19.57
CA ALA A 118 8.77 -7.66 -19.98
C ALA A 118 9.52 -7.19 -21.23
N VAL A 119 8.83 -6.49 -22.13
CA VAL A 119 9.41 -5.90 -23.35
C VAL A 119 9.94 -4.48 -23.12
N GLY A 120 9.46 -3.82 -22.06
CA GLY A 120 9.86 -2.47 -21.71
C GLY A 120 11.23 -2.41 -21.03
N PRO A 121 11.83 -1.21 -20.95
CA PRO A 121 13.08 -1.03 -20.24
C PRO A 121 12.89 -1.32 -18.74
N PRO A 122 13.93 -1.81 -18.04
CA PRO A 122 13.88 -1.96 -16.60
C PRO A 122 13.62 -0.61 -15.93
N PRO A 123 12.95 -0.59 -14.77
CA PRO A 123 12.68 0.66 -14.08
C PRO A 123 13.98 1.35 -13.66
N ALA A 124 14.10 2.62 -14.04
CA ALA A 124 15.14 3.49 -13.53
C ALA A 124 14.69 4.11 -12.19
N ASN A 125 15.58 4.11 -11.22
CA ASN A 125 15.39 4.83 -9.97
C ASN A 125 15.80 6.30 -10.20
N ALA A 126 15.03 7.24 -9.66
CA ALA A 126 15.40 8.66 -9.72
C ALA A 126 15.32 9.26 -8.32
N GLY A 127 16.41 9.92 -7.90
CA GLY A 127 16.51 10.56 -6.60
C GLY A 127 16.11 9.60 -5.46
N GLY A 128 16.01 10.11 -4.24
CA GLY A 128 15.60 9.30 -3.09
C GLY A 128 15.94 9.93 -1.76
N GLY A 129 17.01 10.74 -1.73
CA GLY A 129 17.45 11.44 -0.53
C GLY A 129 16.36 12.31 0.10
N ALA A 130 15.59 13.08 -0.70
CA ALA A 130 14.50 13.89 -0.19
C ALA A 130 13.37 13.05 0.43
N ALA A 131 13.01 11.93 -0.19
CA ALA A 131 11.97 11.03 0.32
C ALA A 131 12.43 10.24 1.55
N GLN A 132 13.71 9.85 1.60
CA GLN A 132 14.30 9.26 2.81
C GLN A 132 14.33 10.28 3.94
N ALA A 133 14.76 11.52 3.68
CA ALA A 133 14.74 12.60 4.66
C ALA A 133 13.32 12.86 5.17
N LEU A 134 12.33 12.91 4.26
CA LEU A 134 10.91 12.98 4.64
C LEU A 134 10.50 11.82 5.56
N GLY A 135 10.91 10.60 5.23
CA GLY A 135 10.66 9.41 6.05
C GLY A 135 11.27 9.49 7.45
N PHE A 136 12.58 9.76 7.55
CA PHE A 136 13.27 9.88 8.84
C PHE A 136 12.77 11.06 9.67
N SER A 137 12.50 12.22 9.05
CA SER A 137 11.91 13.37 9.73
C SER A 137 10.50 13.06 10.24
N MET A 138 9.70 12.30 9.49
CA MET A 138 8.38 11.84 9.94
C MET A 138 8.49 10.88 11.13
N MET A 139 9.46 9.96 11.13
CA MET A 139 9.72 9.10 12.29
C MET A 139 10.11 9.94 13.51
N LEU A 140 11.00 10.91 13.35
CA LEU A 140 11.42 11.81 14.43
C LEU A 140 10.24 12.62 14.98
N ALA A 141 9.40 13.17 14.10
CA ALA A 141 8.18 13.86 14.47
C ALA A 141 7.24 12.93 15.27
N GLY A 142 7.07 11.69 14.82
CA GLY A 142 6.29 10.67 15.54
C GLY A 142 6.87 10.37 16.92
N VAL A 143 8.19 10.26 17.06
CA VAL A 143 8.84 10.09 18.39
C VAL A 143 8.58 11.30 19.29
N ILE A 144 8.63 12.53 18.77
CA ILE A 144 8.30 13.74 19.55
C ILE A 144 6.84 13.69 20.02
N VAL A 145 5.90 13.36 19.14
CA VAL A 145 4.47 13.23 19.51
C VAL A 145 4.25 12.11 20.52
N TRP A 146 4.96 10.99 20.41
CA TRP A 146 4.91 9.91 21.38
C TRP A 146 5.43 10.35 22.77
N LEU A 147 6.51 11.13 22.82
CA LEU A 147 7.00 11.71 24.08
C LEU A 147 5.99 12.69 24.70
N VAL A 148 5.28 13.46 23.89
CA VAL A 148 4.17 14.30 24.36
C VAL A 148 3.05 13.43 24.93
N ALA A 149 2.64 12.38 24.22
CA ALA A 149 1.59 11.46 24.66
C ALA A 149 1.94 10.75 25.98
N ARG A 150 3.21 10.37 26.20
CA ARG A 150 3.64 9.67 27.42
C ARG A 150 4.01 10.58 28.59
N GLY A 151 4.25 11.86 28.34
CA GLY A 151 4.65 12.81 29.37
C GLY A 151 3.51 13.78 29.69
N PRO A 152 3.55 15.00 29.12
CA PRO A 152 2.59 16.04 29.45
C PRO A 152 1.16 15.70 29.03
N VAL A 153 0.95 14.96 27.93
CA VAL A 153 -0.33 14.77 27.23
C VAL A 153 -0.87 16.08 26.69
N LEU A 154 -1.07 17.10 27.53
CA LEU A 154 -1.42 18.47 27.17
C LEU A 154 -0.19 19.37 27.30
N LEU A 155 0.12 20.13 26.25
CA LEU A 155 1.16 21.15 26.28
C LEU A 155 0.60 22.46 26.85
N GLY A 156 1.49 23.37 27.28
CA GLY A 156 1.04 24.60 27.94
C GLY A 156 0.10 25.49 27.09
N TYR A 157 0.18 25.40 25.75
CA TYR A 157 -0.76 26.09 24.87
C TYR A 157 -2.12 25.35 24.75
N ASP A 158 -2.16 24.04 25.01
CA ASP A 158 -3.41 23.27 25.10
C ASP A 158 -4.19 23.70 26.34
N GLU A 159 -3.50 23.76 27.48
CA GLU A 159 -4.08 24.22 28.76
C GLU A 159 -4.49 25.69 28.68
N ALA A 160 -3.70 26.55 28.03
CA ALA A 160 -4.07 27.95 27.81
C ALA A 160 -5.28 28.10 26.89
N PHE A 161 -5.46 27.19 25.92
CA PHE A 161 -6.61 27.20 25.02
C PHE A 161 -7.89 26.73 25.72
N VAL A 162 -7.82 25.68 26.53
CA VAL A 162 -8.98 25.14 27.27
C VAL A 162 -9.27 25.94 28.55
N GLY A 163 -8.27 26.63 29.11
CA GLY A 163 -8.39 27.36 30.38
C GLY A 163 -8.32 26.46 31.62
N LEU A 164 -8.03 25.16 31.45
CA LEU A 164 -7.93 24.17 32.52
C LEU A 164 -6.60 23.43 32.43
N SER A 165 -5.96 23.18 33.57
CA SER A 165 -4.77 22.33 33.65
C SER A 165 -5.13 20.86 33.45
N LYS A 166 -4.12 20.04 33.12
CA LYS A 166 -4.24 18.58 33.06
C LYS A 166 -4.87 17.99 34.33
N GLU A 167 -4.47 18.46 35.51
CA GLU A 167 -4.99 17.98 36.79
C GLU A 167 -6.46 18.35 36.97
N GLN A 168 -6.86 19.55 36.54
CA GLN A 168 -8.25 19.99 36.59
C GLN A 168 -9.13 19.18 35.64
N LEU A 169 -8.65 18.92 34.42
CA LEU A 169 -9.35 18.06 33.46
C LEU A 169 -9.49 16.62 33.99
N ASN A 170 -8.43 16.08 34.58
CA ASN A 170 -8.46 14.74 35.18
C ASN A 170 -9.38 14.67 36.41
N ALA A 171 -9.51 15.76 37.17
CA ALA A 171 -10.46 15.85 38.27
C ALA A 171 -11.92 15.98 37.79
N ALA A 172 -12.15 16.64 36.65
CA ALA A 172 -13.46 16.75 36.03
C ALA A 172 -13.92 15.41 35.43
N ASN A 173 -13.02 14.70 34.77
CA ASN A 173 -13.25 13.34 34.30
C ASN A 173 -11.91 12.58 34.19
N ALA A 174 -11.75 11.53 34.99
CA ALA A 174 -10.53 10.74 35.09
C ALA A 174 -10.14 10.01 33.78
N GLN A 175 -11.05 9.88 32.82
CA GLN A 175 -10.84 9.21 31.54
C GLN A 175 -10.49 10.18 30.40
N LEU A 176 -10.62 11.50 30.58
CA LEU A 176 -10.31 12.48 29.53
C LEU A 176 -8.83 12.47 29.13
N VAL A 177 -7.93 12.51 30.12
CA VAL A 177 -6.49 12.52 29.84
C VAL A 177 -6.02 11.19 29.23
N PRO A 178 -6.39 10.00 29.75
CA PRO A 178 -6.14 8.73 29.08
C PRO A 178 -6.71 8.65 27.66
N PHE A 179 -7.89 9.23 27.42
CA PHE A 179 -8.47 9.33 26.09
C PHE A 179 -7.61 10.19 25.16
N MET A 180 -7.15 11.36 25.58
CA MET A 180 -6.26 12.17 24.74
C MET A 180 -4.89 11.50 24.52
N GLU A 181 -4.37 10.82 25.55
CA GLU A 181 -3.14 10.04 25.47
C GLU A 181 -3.24 8.94 24.38
N HIS A 182 -4.35 8.19 24.34
CA HIS A 182 -4.51 7.11 23.37
C HIS A 182 -4.51 7.61 21.92
N ASP A 183 -5.19 8.72 21.64
CA ASP A 183 -5.27 9.32 20.30
C ASP A 183 -3.87 9.80 19.86
N ARG A 184 -3.16 10.54 20.72
CA ARG A 184 -1.82 11.07 20.42
C ARG A 184 -0.78 9.97 20.27
N ALA A 185 -0.80 8.96 21.14
CA ALA A 185 0.11 7.83 21.05
C ALA A 185 -0.15 6.98 19.79
N THR A 186 -1.42 6.82 19.40
CA THR A 186 -1.77 6.11 18.17
C THR A 186 -1.36 6.90 16.92
N LEU A 187 -1.58 8.22 16.89
CA LEU A 187 -1.08 9.11 15.84
C LEU A 187 0.45 8.99 15.69
N ALA A 188 1.19 9.04 16.80
CA ALA A 188 2.64 8.88 16.79
C ALA A 188 3.07 7.53 16.17
N GLY A 189 2.38 6.44 16.50
CA GLY A 189 2.61 5.13 15.90
C GLY A 189 2.42 5.14 14.37
N VAL A 190 1.36 5.79 13.88
CA VAL A 190 1.12 5.96 12.44
C VAL A 190 2.23 6.78 11.77
N MET A 191 2.68 7.86 12.40
CA MET A 191 3.78 8.69 11.88
C MET A 191 5.08 7.90 11.77
N ILE A 192 5.42 7.11 12.79
CA ILE A 192 6.62 6.25 12.75
C ILE A 192 6.49 5.20 11.64
N ALA A 193 5.32 4.56 11.51
CA ALA A 193 5.06 3.58 10.45
C ALA A 193 5.17 4.20 9.05
N LEU A 194 4.59 5.39 8.83
CA LEU A 194 4.71 6.15 7.59
C LEU A 194 6.16 6.48 7.27
N GLY A 195 6.90 6.96 8.27
CA GLY A 195 8.29 7.32 8.11
C GLY A 195 9.16 6.11 7.73
N ALA A 196 8.96 4.96 8.38
CA ALA A 196 9.62 3.71 8.05
C ALA A 196 9.26 3.22 6.63
N LEU A 197 8.00 3.35 6.23
CA LEU A 197 7.54 3.02 4.88
C LEU A 197 8.25 3.90 3.84
N TYR A 198 8.25 5.23 4.02
CA TYR A 198 8.85 6.16 3.07
C TYR A 198 10.37 5.96 2.96
N ALA A 199 11.06 5.83 4.09
CA ALA A 199 12.51 5.58 4.11
C ALA A 199 12.86 4.24 3.43
N GLY A 200 12.09 3.18 3.71
CA GLY A 200 12.32 1.86 3.12
C GLY A 200 12.04 1.80 1.62
N LEU A 201 11.01 2.50 1.12
CA LEU A 201 10.74 2.60 -0.31
C LEU A 201 11.81 3.42 -1.04
N ALA A 202 12.32 4.48 -0.42
CA ALA A 202 13.30 5.37 -1.03
C ALA A 202 14.78 4.93 -0.89
N MET A 203 15.05 3.80 -0.22
CA MET A 203 16.40 3.38 0.17
C MET A 203 17.40 3.28 -1.00
N ASP A 204 16.96 2.74 -2.15
CA ASP A 204 17.78 2.62 -3.39
C ASP A 204 17.38 3.65 -4.44
N GLY A 205 16.72 4.72 -4.00
CA GLY A 205 15.99 5.65 -4.84
C GLY A 205 14.57 5.20 -5.17
N LEU A 206 13.80 6.08 -5.82
CA LEU A 206 12.40 5.83 -6.12
C LEU A 206 12.18 5.44 -7.57
N THR A 207 11.48 4.32 -7.79
CA THR A 207 10.79 4.06 -9.05
C THR A 207 9.49 4.88 -9.12
N ARG A 208 8.86 4.94 -10.31
CA ARG A 208 7.63 5.72 -10.51
C ARG A 208 6.47 5.33 -9.58
N TRP A 209 6.34 4.04 -9.25
CA TRP A 209 5.25 3.60 -8.38
C TRP A 209 5.55 3.87 -6.90
N GLU A 210 6.82 3.74 -6.48
CA GLU A 210 7.26 4.10 -5.11
C GLU A 210 7.08 5.60 -4.88
N TRP A 211 7.52 6.41 -5.86
CA TRP A 211 7.27 7.86 -5.86
C TRP A 211 5.77 8.17 -5.74
N ALA A 212 4.92 7.48 -6.50
CA ALA A 212 3.48 7.69 -6.42
C ALA A 212 2.90 7.30 -5.05
N ALA A 213 3.42 6.25 -4.41
CA ALA A 213 3.01 5.86 -3.06
C ALA A 213 3.38 6.93 -2.04
N VAL A 214 4.66 7.36 -2.02
CA VAL A 214 5.16 8.38 -1.09
C VAL A 214 4.44 9.71 -1.30
N VAL A 215 4.34 10.21 -2.53
CA VAL A 215 3.73 11.51 -2.82
C VAL A 215 2.23 11.52 -2.55
N SER A 216 1.48 10.49 -2.95
CA SER A 216 0.03 10.47 -2.71
C SER A 216 -0.28 10.36 -1.20
N SER A 217 0.45 9.50 -0.50
CA SER A 217 0.33 9.35 0.95
C SER A 217 0.65 10.67 1.67
N SER A 218 1.80 11.28 1.35
CA SER A 218 2.22 12.54 1.97
C SER A 218 1.28 13.69 1.64
N ALA A 219 0.79 13.79 0.40
CA ALA A 219 -0.16 14.82 0.01
C ALA A 219 -1.47 14.75 0.81
N ILE A 220 -2.00 13.54 1.06
CA ILE A 220 -3.16 13.35 1.93
C ILE A 220 -2.85 13.81 3.35
N GLY A 221 -1.68 13.44 3.89
CA GLY A 221 -1.23 13.91 5.20
C GLY A 221 -1.19 15.45 5.29
N PHE A 222 -0.56 16.12 4.34
CA PHE A 222 -0.50 17.59 4.31
C PHE A 222 -1.88 18.24 4.14
N VAL A 223 -2.75 17.70 3.27
CA VAL A 223 -4.11 18.23 3.11
C VAL A 223 -4.93 18.01 4.37
N SER A 224 -4.72 16.90 5.08
CA SER A 224 -5.46 16.61 6.31
C SER A 224 -5.20 17.61 7.44
N PHE A 225 -4.07 18.33 7.41
CA PHE A 225 -3.81 19.46 8.30
C PHE A 225 -4.92 20.53 8.23
N LEU A 226 -5.58 20.68 7.09
CA LEU A 226 -6.64 21.68 6.91
C LEU A 226 -7.97 21.28 7.55
N LEU A 227 -8.15 20.01 7.96
CA LEU A 227 -9.43 19.50 8.45
C LEU A 227 -9.86 20.14 9.78
N PHE A 228 -8.91 20.55 10.61
CA PHE A 228 -9.18 21.07 11.95
C PHE A 228 -8.95 22.58 12.08
N VAL A 229 -8.43 23.26 11.04
CA VAL A 229 -8.17 24.72 11.07
C VAL A 229 -9.46 25.52 11.34
N GLY A 230 -10.62 24.98 10.97
CA GLY A 230 -11.93 25.61 11.21
C GLY A 230 -12.45 25.53 12.66
N TYR A 231 -11.80 24.77 13.56
CA TYR A 231 -12.28 24.54 14.94
C TYR A 231 -11.80 25.57 15.97
N GLY A 232 -11.08 26.60 15.52
CA GLY A 232 -10.58 27.67 16.38
C GLY A 232 -9.37 27.30 17.25
N TYR A 233 -8.93 26.04 17.20
CA TYR A 233 -7.72 25.56 17.86
C TYR A 233 -6.55 25.53 16.86
N PHE A 234 -5.40 26.05 17.27
CA PHE A 234 -4.16 26.03 16.50
C PHE A 234 -3.07 25.33 17.32
N ASP A 235 -2.60 24.19 16.83
CA ASP A 235 -1.49 23.42 17.41
C ASP A 235 -0.15 23.92 16.83
N PRO A 236 0.68 24.68 17.59
CA PRO A 236 1.96 25.18 17.11
C PRO A 236 2.99 24.06 16.89
N LEU A 237 2.94 22.97 17.65
CA LEU A 237 3.85 21.84 17.48
C LEU A 237 3.56 21.12 16.17
N HIS A 238 2.30 20.76 15.93
CA HIS A 238 1.86 20.13 14.69
C HIS A 238 2.16 21.02 13.49
N PHE A 239 1.88 22.33 13.57
CA PHE A 239 2.25 23.27 12.51
C PHE A 239 3.76 23.27 12.25
N GLY A 240 4.58 23.37 13.31
CA GLY A 240 6.04 23.39 13.18
C GLY A 240 6.61 22.12 12.57
N LEU A 241 6.12 20.95 13.00
CA LEU A 241 6.52 19.65 12.45
C LEU A 241 6.10 19.53 10.97
N THR A 242 4.86 19.88 10.62
CA THR A 242 4.36 19.84 9.24
C THR A 242 5.12 20.83 8.35
N ALA A 243 5.35 22.06 8.81
CA ALA A 243 6.14 23.06 8.07
C ALA A 243 7.59 22.57 7.84
N GLY A 244 8.20 21.91 8.81
CA GLY A 244 9.54 21.32 8.67
C GLY A 244 9.63 20.17 7.66
N LEU A 245 8.55 19.40 7.48
CA LEU A 245 8.46 18.30 6.50
C LEU A 245 8.17 18.80 5.07
N LEU A 246 7.62 20.00 4.92
CA LEU A 246 7.14 20.51 3.64
C LEU A 246 8.24 20.65 2.56
N PRO A 247 9.47 21.12 2.86
CA PRO A 247 10.54 21.21 1.85
C PRO A 247 10.93 19.86 1.27
N THR A 248 11.08 18.82 2.10
CA THR A 248 11.47 17.48 1.64
C THR A 248 10.37 16.82 0.81
N PHE A 249 9.10 17.11 1.12
CA PHE A 249 7.97 16.73 0.27
C PHE A 249 8.03 17.38 -1.11
N PHE A 250 8.21 18.70 -1.22
CA PHE A 250 8.30 19.36 -2.53
C PHE A 250 9.50 18.89 -3.37
N LEU A 251 10.65 18.64 -2.74
CA LEU A 251 11.81 18.06 -3.41
C LEU A 251 11.49 16.64 -3.91
N THR A 252 10.79 15.82 -3.11
CA THR A 252 10.33 14.50 -3.54
C THR A 252 9.39 14.58 -4.73
N VAL A 253 8.45 15.55 -4.76
CA VAL A 253 7.55 15.78 -5.90
C VAL A 253 8.33 16.16 -7.16
N LYS A 254 9.36 17.00 -7.02
CA LYS A 254 10.21 17.47 -8.12
C LYS A 254 11.01 16.33 -8.76
N ASP A 255 11.54 15.40 -7.97
CA ASP A 255 12.36 14.28 -8.42
C ASP A 255 11.52 13.12 -8.98
N ARG A 256 10.58 13.43 -9.87
CA ARG A 256 9.63 12.48 -10.43
C ARG A 256 10.31 11.49 -11.40
N PRO A 257 10.32 10.18 -11.13
CA PRO A 257 10.93 9.20 -12.02
C PRO A 257 10.16 9.04 -13.36
N PRO A 258 10.84 8.67 -14.45
CA PRO A 258 10.19 8.31 -15.70
C PRO A 258 9.25 7.12 -15.50
N ARG A 259 8.20 7.01 -16.31
CA ARG A 259 7.24 5.91 -16.19
C ARG A 259 7.89 4.59 -16.62
N ALA A 260 8.04 3.69 -15.66
CA ALA A 260 8.42 2.30 -15.87
C ALA A 260 7.55 1.39 -15.00
N LEU A 261 7.46 0.12 -15.39
CA LEU A 261 6.75 -0.91 -14.64
C LEU A 261 7.78 -1.73 -13.84
N PRO A 262 7.40 -2.28 -12.67
CA PRO A 262 8.24 -3.24 -11.97
C PRO A 262 8.56 -4.45 -12.87
N PRO A 263 9.70 -5.12 -12.68
CA PRO A 263 10.03 -6.34 -13.42
C PRO A 263 8.89 -7.36 -13.26
N PRO A 264 8.35 -7.89 -14.37
CA PRO A 264 7.25 -8.84 -14.29
C PRO A 264 7.77 -10.22 -13.88
N ASP A 265 6.88 -11.01 -13.31
CA ASP A 265 7.10 -12.45 -13.25
C ASP A 265 6.86 -13.06 -14.63
N LEU A 266 7.84 -13.80 -15.13
CA LEU A 266 7.77 -14.45 -16.43
C LEU A 266 6.89 -15.69 -16.41
N HIS A 267 6.69 -16.30 -15.25
CA HIS A 267 5.96 -17.57 -15.09
C HIS A 267 4.89 -17.51 -14.00
N ASN A 268 3.73 -18.11 -14.26
CA ASN A 268 2.61 -18.18 -13.31
C ASN A 268 2.75 -19.41 -12.39
N ASP A 269 3.85 -19.53 -11.66
CA ASP A 269 4.10 -20.71 -10.82
C ASP A 269 3.29 -20.71 -9.50
N ALA A 270 3.47 -21.75 -8.68
CA ALA A 270 2.79 -21.88 -7.40
C ALA A 270 3.18 -20.77 -6.39
N ALA A 271 4.37 -20.17 -6.50
CA ALA A 271 4.75 -19.05 -5.64
C ALA A 271 3.99 -17.78 -6.04
N TRP A 272 3.86 -17.50 -7.33
CA TRP A 272 3.05 -16.41 -7.85
C TRP A 272 1.57 -16.56 -7.46
N LEU A 273 0.97 -17.75 -7.62
CA LEU A 273 -0.42 -17.99 -7.21
C LEU A 273 -0.66 -17.75 -5.72
N ARG A 274 0.27 -18.18 -4.85
CA ARG A 274 0.21 -17.88 -3.41
C ARG A 274 0.35 -16.38 -3.14
N ALA A 275 1.23 -15.70 -3.87
CA ALA A 275 1.41 -14.27 -3.74
C ALA A 275 0.14 -13.49 -4.06
N GLN A 276 -0.73 -13.97 -4.96
CA GLN A 276 -2.02 -13.32 -5.21
C GLN A 276 -2.94 -13.34 -3.99
N THR A 277 -2.95 -14.42 -3.20
CA THR A 277 -3.65 -14.45 -1.91
C THR A 277 -3.06 -13.45 -0.92
N GLY A 278 -1.73 -13.44 -0.78
CA GLY A 278 -1.05 -12.49 0.11
C GLY A 278 -1.29 -11.04 -0.30
N GLN A 279 -1.30 -10.75 -1.59
CA GLN A 279 -1.60 -9.42 -2.14
C GLN A 279 -3.06 -9.02 -1.89
N LEU A 280 -4.03 -9.94 -2.01
CA LEU A 280 -5.43 -9.68 -1.66
C LEU A 280 -5.59 -9.32 -0.18
N LEU A 281 -4.92 -10.06 0.72
CA LEU A 281 -4.92 -9.74 2.16
C LEU A 281 -4.34 -8.36 2.43
N LEU A 282 -3.21 -8.02 1.78
CA LEU A 282 -2.57 -6.72 1.92
C LEU A 282 -3.45 -5.58 1.40
N VAL A 283 -4.07 -5.76 0.24
CA VAL A 283 -5.02 -4.78 -0.34
C VAL A 283 -6.22 -4.60 0.60
N SER A 284 -6.75 -5.68 1.16
CA SER A 284 -7.88 -5.63 2.09
C SER A 284 -7.54 -4.86 3.36
N ALA A 285 -6.37 -5.14 3.95
CA ALA A 285 -5.85 -4.41 5.10
C ALA A 285 -5.66 -2.92 4.78
N ALA A 286 -4.97 -2.61 3.67
CA ALA A 286 -4.67 -1.23 3.28
C ALA A 286 -5.93 -0.41 2.97
N PHE A 287 -6.90 -1.03 2.29
CA PHE A 287 -8.20 -0.42 2.02
C PHE A 287 -8.97 -0.17 3.32
N GLY A 288 -9.01 -1.15 4.23
CA GLY A 288 -9.63 -1.00 5.54
C GLY A 288 -9.01 0.14 6.36
N VAL A 289 -7.68 0.23 6.40
CA VAL A 289 -6.95 1.33 7.06
C VAL A 289 -7.28 2.68 6.43
N ALA A 290 -7.31 2.77 5.10
CA ALA A 290 -7.64 4.02 4.39
C ALA A 290 -9.08 4.49 4.70
N VAL A 291 -10.05 3.58 4.62
CA VAL A 291 -11.46 3.87 4.90
C VAL A 291 -11.66 4.18 6.38
N GLY A 292 -11.02 3.43 7.28
CA GLY A 292 -11.05 3.69 8.72
C GLY A 292 -10.50 5.06 9.06
N GLY A 293 -9.34 5.43 8.52
CA GLY A 293 -8.75 6.76 8.70
C GLY A 293 -9.67 7.89 8.19
N LEU A 294 -10.27 7.71 7.00
CA LEU A 294 -11.24 8.68 6.48
C LEU A 294 -12.49 8.78 7.36
N GLY A 295 -12.98 7.66 7.90
CA GLY A 295 -14.10 7.62 8.83
C GLY A 295 -13.79 8.38 10.13
N ILE A 296 -12.64 8.11 10.74
CA ILE A 296 -12.17 8.80 11.95
C ILE A 296 -12.00 10.30 11.69
N ALA A 297 -11.40 10.68 10.56
CA ALA A 297 -11.27 12.08 10.17
C ALA A 297 -12.63 12.76 9.99
N THR A 298 -13.59 12.08 9.37
CA THR A 298 -14.97 12.58 9.16
C THR A 298 -15.68 12.77 10.50
N ILE A 299 -15.56 11.81 11.42
CA ILE A 299 -16.10 11.92 12.78
C ILE A 299 -15.47 13.12 13.49
N GLY A 300 -14.14 13.28 13.41
CA GLY A 300 -13.41 14.40 14.01
C GLY A 300 -13.92 15.77 13.54
N ILE A 301 -14.36 15.88 12.29
CA ILE A 301 -14.91 17.13 11.75
C ILE A 301 -16.45 17.24 11.79
N SER A 302 -17.15 16.35 12.50
CA SER A 302 -18.61 16.37 12.57
C SER A 302 -19.12 16.11 13.99
N GLY A 303 -19.24 14.84 14.38
CA GLY A 303 -19.78 14.42 15.68
C GLY A 303 -18.79 14.51 16.85
N VAL A 304 -17.50 14.51 16.54
CA VAL A 304 -16.33 14.39 17.44
C VAL A 304 -16.27 13.07 18.20
N PHE A 305 -17.37 12.65 18.82
CA PHE A 305 -17.47 11.41 19.60
C PHE A 305 -18.32 10.35 18.90
N VAL A 306 -17.93 9.09 19.07
CA VAL A 306 -18.72 7.89 18.78
C VAL A 306 -19.23 7.26 20.09
N PRO A 307 -20.23 6.37 20.05
CA PRO A 307 -20.78 5.76 21.27
C PRO A 307 -19.74 5.12 22.18
N SER A 308 -18.76 4.39 21.63
CA SER A 308 -17.70 3.76 22.40
C SER A 308 -16.82 4.76 23.15
N ASP A 309 -16.67 6.00 22.65
CA ASP A 309 -15.90 7.03 23.36
C ASP A 309 -16.65 7.51 24.59
N LEU A 310 -17.97 7.73 24.46
CA LEU A 310 -18.81 8.19 25.56
C LEU A 310 -18.94 7.11 26.63
N ASP A 311 -18.98 5.84 26.22
CA ASP A 311 -18.94 4.70 27.12
C ASP A 311 -17.61 4.64 27.88
N PHE A 312 -16.47 4.85 27.20
CA PHE A 312 -15.14 4.92 27.82
C PHE A 312 -15.01 6.10 28.78
N LEU A 313 -15.50 7.28 28.37
CA LEU A 313 -15.48 8.50 29.18
C LEU A 313 -16.47 8.46 30.35
N HIS A 314 -17.40 7.51 30.37
CA HIS A 314 -18.51 7.44 31.32
C HIS A 314 -19.30 8.77 31.39
N ALA A 315 -19.45 9.43 30.26
CA ALA A 315 -20.06 10.75 30.15
C ALA A 315 -20.77 10.90 28.82
N THR A 316 -21.84 11.68 28.82
CA THR A 316 -22.52 12.15 27.61
C THR A 316 -21.74 13.30 26.98
N LYS A 317 -21.95 13.52 25.68
CA LYS A 317 -21.37 14.67 24.97
C LYS A 317 -21.71 16.01 25.66
N ALA A 318 -22.94 16.17 26.14
CA ALA A 318 -23.38 17.38 26.83
C ALA A 318 -22.64 17.60 28.16
N GLU A 319 -22.31 16.53 28.89
CA GLU A 319 -21.50 16.62 30.11
C GLU A 319 -20.06 17.02 29.80
N ILE A 320 -19.47 16.51 28.72
CA ILE A 320 -18.12 16.93 28.29
C ILE A 320 -18.11 18.39 27.82
N GLU A 321 -19.09 18.81 27.03
CA GLU A 321 -19.23 20.22 26.59
C GLU A 321 -19.48 21.17 27.76
N ALA A 322 -20.08 20.69 28.85
CA ALA A 322 -20.28 21.46 30.07
C ALA A 322 -18.99 21.63 30.90
N ILE A 323 -17.96 20.79 30.69
CA ILE A 323 -16.63 21.01 31.28
C ILE A 323 -16.00 22.25 30.65
N ASP A 324 -15.87 22.24 29.32
CA ASP A 324 -15.48 23.40 28.53
C ASP A 324 -15.77 23.17 27.03
N PRO A 325 -16.38 24.12 26.29
CA PRO A 325 -16.64 23.96 24.86
C PRO A 325 -15.36 23.84 24.00
N GLN A 326 -14.25 24.46 24.41
CA GLN A 326 -12.97 24.44 23.70
C GLN A 326 -12.27 23.07 23.81
N LEU A 327 -12.53 22.31 24.88
CA LEU A 327 -12.06 20.93 25.01
C LEU A 327 -12.52 20.06 23.82
N THR A 328 -13.76 20.27 23.37
CA THR A 328 -14.30 19.53 22.21
C THR A 328 -13.55 19.88 20.93
N SER A 329 -13.15 21.14 20.73
CA SER A 329 -12.31 21.54 19.59
C SER A 329 -10.91 20.92 19.63
N LEU A 330 -10.32 20.79 20.82
CA LEU A 330 -9.03 20.13 21.00
C LEU A 330 -9.09 18.63 20.65
N ILE A 331 -10.14 17.93 21.12
CA ILE A 331 -10.37 16.51 20.80
C ILE A 331 -10.67 16.33 19.30
N ALA A 332 -11.46 17.24 18.71
CA ALA A 332 -11.74 17.25 17.27
C ALA A 332 -10.45 17.36 16.44
N HIS A 333 -9.50 18.21 16.86
CA HIS A 333 -8.17 18.31 16.25
C HIS A 333 -7.42 16.98 16.29
N ASP A 334 -7.26 16.38 17.47
CA ASP A 334 -6.48 15.16 17.65
C ASP A 334 -7.04 14.03 16.78
N ARG A 335 -8.37 13.92 16.74
CA ARG A 335 -9.08 12.90 15.94
C ARG A 335 -8.99 13.15 14.44
N ALA A 336 -9.19 14.39 13.99
CA ALA A 336 -9.06 14.75 12.58
C ALA A 336 -7.62 14.54 12.07
N GLY A 337 -6.63 14.93 12.88
CA GLY A 337 -5.21 14.71 12.62
C GLY A 337 -4.86 13.22 12.55
N PHE A 338 -5.28 12.43 13.55
CA PHE A 338 -5.08 10.99 13.56
C PHE A 338 -5.74 10.29 12.36
N GLY A 339 -7.02 10.56 12.11
CA GLY A 339 -7.74 9.99 10.97
C GLY A 339 -7.10 10.34 9.63
N GLY A 340 -6.66 11.59 9.48
CA GLY A 340 -5.93 12.06 8.29
C GLY A 340 -4.61 11.31 8.07
N ALA A 341 -3.79 11.18 9.11
CA ALA A 341 -2.54 10.42 9.06
C ALA A 341 -2.78 8.93 8.76
N LEU A 342 -3.82 8.33 9.35
CA LEU A 342 -4.18 6.93 9.11
C LEU A 342 -4.68 6.73 7.67
N ALA A 343 -5.46 7.66 7.13
CA ALA A 343 -5.89 7.66 5.74
C ALA A 343 -4.70 7.76 4.78
N ALA A 344 -3.74 8.64 5.08
CA ALA A 344 -2.48 8.74 4.35
C ALA A 344 -1.75 7.39 4.34
N ALA A 345 -1.54 6.78 5.52
CA ALA A 345 -0.89 5.47 5.65
C ALA A 345 -1.61 4.38 4.85
N GLY A 346 -2.95 4.33 4.94
CA GLY A 346 -3.77 3.40 4.17
C GLY A 346 -3.60 3.56 2.66
N VAL A 347 -3.58 4.81 2.15
CA VAL A 347 -3.39 5.07 0.72
C VAL A 347 -1.98 4.74 0.24
N GLY A 348 -0.95 5.12 1.01
CA GLY A 348 0.43 4.74 0.72
C GLY A 348 0.59 3.22 0.63
N LEU A 349 0.07 2.51 1.64
CA LEU A 349 0.09 1.06 1.67
C LEU A 349 -0.76 0.43 0.55
N LEU A 350 -1.89 1.04 0.18
CA LEU A 350 -2.74 0.54 -0.90
C LEU A 350 -2.03 0.63 -2.24
N ILE A 351 -1.31 1.72 -2.53
CA ILE A 351 -0.51 1.85 -3.75
C ILE A 351 0.61 0.80 -3.76
N VAL A 352 1.29 0.59 -2.62
CA VAL A 352 2.29 -0.47 -2.46
C VAL A 352 1.69 -1.85 -2.72
N ALA A 353 0.51 -2.15 -2.16
CA ALA A 353 -0.17 -3.42 -2.34
C ALA A 353 -0.59 -3.64 -3.81
N LEU A 354 -1.05 -2.59 -4.50
CA LEU A 354 -1.49 -2.66 -5.89
C LEU A 354 -0.34 -2.76 -6.89
N ARG A 355 0.80 -2.10 -6.62
CA ARG A 355 1.87 -1.91 -7.61
C ARG A 355 3.22 -2.50 -7.23
N GLY A 356 3.48 -2.68 -5.94
CA GLY A 356 4.79 -3.04 -5.42
C GLY A 356 5.04 -4.54 -5.26
N VAL A 357 4.02 -5.40 -5.28
CA VAL A 357 4.22 -6.86 -5.10
C VAL A 357 4.83 -7.50 -6.35
N HIS A 358 6.14 -7.77 -6.33
CA HIS A 358 6.87 -8.45 -7.39
C HIS A 358 7.94 -9.39 -6.83
N ARG A 359 8.27 -10.44 -7.60
CA ARG A 359 9.16 -11.51 -7.15
C ARG A 359 10.53 -10.96 -6.77
N HIS A 360 11.11 -11.49 -5.70
CA HIS A 360 12.44 -11.11 -5.18
C HIS A 360 12.56 -9.66 -4.67
N ALA A 361 11.45 -8.95 -4.42
CA ALA A 361 11.45 -7.66 -3.76
C ALA A 361 11.69 -7.79 -2.23
N ARG A 362 12.84 -8.36 -1.82
CA ARG A 362 13.15 -8.62 -0.40
C ARG A 362 13.10 -7.35 0.45
N ARG A 363 13.60 -6.23 -0.11
CA ARG A 363 13.54 -4.91 0.54
C ARG A 363 12.11 -4.56 0.92
N LEU A 364 11.17 -4.69 -0.01
CA LEU A 364 9.77 -4.38 0.23
C LEU A 364 9.19 -5.20 1.39
N TRP A 365 9.51 -6.48 1.49
CA TRP A 365 9.04 -7.31 2.61
C TRP A 365 9.52 -6.77 3.96
N TRP A 366 10.81 -6.41 4.06
CA TRP A 366 11.36 -5.83 5.30
C TRP A 366 10.82 -4.42 5.58
N THR A 367 10.61 -3.59 4.55
CA THR A 367 9.97 -2.30 4.70
C THR A 367 8.55 -2.43 5.27
N LEU A 368 7.75 -3.36 4.74
CA LEU A 368 6.42 -3.64 5.25
C LEU A 368 6.48 -4.20 6.68
N ALA A 369 7.35 -5.17 6.96
CA ALA A 369 7.49 -5.72 8.31
C ALA A 369 7.88 -4.65 9.34
N ALA A 370 8.84 -3.77 9.02
CA ALA A 370 9.31 -2.70 9.90
C ALA A 370 8.28 -1.58 10.08
N ALA A 371 7.50 -1.27 9.05
CA ALA A 371 6.48 -0.22 9.12
C ALA A 371 5.20 -0.71 9.83
N GLY A 372 4.66 -1.84 9.41
CA GLY A 372 3.32 -2.27 9.81
C GLY A 372 3.26 -3.00 11.16
N LEU A 373 4.15 -3.97 11.41
CA LEU A 373 4.04 -4.82 12.61
C LEU A 373 4.20 -4.01 13.91
N PRO A 374 5.22 -3.13 14.06
CA PRO A 374 5.33 -2.30 15.25
C PRO A 374 4.14 -1.34 15.41
N GLY A 375 3.62 -0.79 14.31
CA GLY A 375 2.45 0.09 14.31
C GLY A 375 1.21 -0.60 14.88
N PHE A 376 0.82 -1.75 14.31
CA PHE A 376 -0.33 -2.51 14.80
C PHE A 376 -0.17 -2.98 16.25
N ALA A 377 1.03 -3.43 16.62
CA ALA A 377 1.32 -3.84 17.99
C ALA A 377 1.21 -2.66 18.96
N ALA A 378 1.86 -1.53 18.66
CA ALA A 378 1.83 -0.34 19.51
C ALA A 378 0.42 0.21 19.68
N THR A 379 -0.36 0.34 18.60
CA THR A 379 -1.76 0.76 18.69
C THR A 379 -2.57 -0.17 19.60
N THR A 380 -2.43 -1.49 19.43
CA THR A 380 -3.15 -2.45 20.27
C THR A 380 -2.75 -2.32 21.74
N ILE A 381 -1.45 -2.20 22.03
CA ILE A 381 -0.93 -2.05 23.39
C ILE A 381 -1.46 -0.77 24.05
N VAL A 382 -1.43 0.37 23.36
CA VAL A 382 -1.93 1.66 23.88
C VAL A 382 -3.40 1.56 24.28
N HIS A 383 -4.24 0.93 23.46
CA HIS A 383 -5.66 0.74 23.79
C HIS A 383 -5.87 -0.12 25.04
N LEU A 384 -5.04 -1.14 25.23
CA LEU A 384 -5.10 -2.00 26.41
C LEU A 384 -4.55 -1.29 27.67
N GLU A 385 -3.49 -0.50 27.52
CA GLU A 385 -2.87 0.24 28.63
C GLU A 385 -3.80 1.32 29.19
N VAL A 386 -4.52 2.05 28.34
CA VAL A 386 -5.49 3.08 28.76
C VAL A 386 -6.85 2.50 29.14
N GLY A 387 -7.09 1.20 28.91
CA GLY A 387 -8.34 0.52 29.23
C GLY A 387 -9.45 0.67 28.16
N TYR A 388 -9.18 1.34 27.03
CA TYR A 388 -10.13 1.52 25.94
C TYR A 388 -10.25 0.25 25.08
N SER A 389 -10.88 -0.77 25.67
CA SER A 389 -10.88 -2.17 25.21
C SER A 389 -12.22 -2.65 24.65
N ASP A 390 -13.12 -1.72 24.27
CA ASP A 390 -14.39 -2.05 23.62
C ASP A 390 -14.13 -2.92 22.36
N PRO A 391 -14.79 -4.10 22.21
CA PRO A 391 -14.52 -5.00 21.10
C PRO A 391 -14.79 -4.40 19.73
N LEU A 392 -15.79 -3.52 19.59
CA LEU A 392 -16.12 -2.90 18.30
C LEU A 392 -15.10 -1.82 17.94
N HIS A 393 -14.63 -1.06 18.94
CA HIS A 393 -13.56 -0.08 18.79
C HIS A 393 -12.22 -0.73 18.42
N LEU A 394 -11.90 -1.89 19.03
CA LEU A 394 -10.63 -2.59 18.81
C LEU A 394 -10.64 -3.48 17.54
N ALA A 395 -11.81 -3.89 17.05
CA ALA A 395 -11.94 -4.78 15.90
C ALA A 395 -11.22 -4.27 14.62
N PRO A 396 -11.31 -2.99 14.22
CA PRO A 396 -10.61 -2.49 13.04
C PRO A 396 -9.09 -2.73 13.08
N VAL A 397 -8.43 -2.43 14.20
CA VAL A 397 -6.97 -2.60 14.32
C VAL A 397 -6.59 -4.08 14.35
N LEU A 398 -7.35 -4.92 15.04
CA LEU A 398 -7.07 -6.36 15.12
C LEU A 398 -7.29 -7.06 13.78
N VAL A 399 -8.38 -6.74 13.08
CA VAL A 399 -8.69 -7.33 11.76
C VAL A 399 -7.67 -6.86 10.73
N ALA A 400 -7.37 -5.56 10.66
CA ALA A 400 -6.36 -5.04 9.74
C ALA A 400 -4.96 -5.61 10.05
N GLY A 401 -4.58 -5.70 11.32
CA GLY A 401 -3.32 -6.28 11.77
C GLY A 401 -3.20 -7.77 11.45
N ALA A 402 -4.27 -8.54 11.61
CA ALA A 402 -4.31 -9.96 11.25
C ALA A 402 -4.19 -10.17 9.73
N LEU A 403 -4.95 -9.39 8.93
CA LEU A 403 -4.85 -9.42 7.47
C LEU A 403 -3.44 -9.03 7.00
N TYR A 404 -2.86 -7.99 7.58
CA TYR A 404 -1.51 -7.51 7.25
C TYR A 404 -0.43 -8.55 7.58
N THR A 405 -0.50 -9.13 8.78
CA THR A 405 0.45 -10.17 9.23
C THR A 405 0.32 -11.42 8.37
N GLY A 406 -0.91 -11.86 8.10
CA GLY A 406 -1.17 -12.97 7.18
C GLY A 406 -0.63 -12.70 5.77
N ALA A 407 -0.80 -11.47 5.26
CA ALA A 407 -0.22 -11.06 3.99
C ALA A 407 1.30 -11.21 3.97
N LEU A 408 2.01 -10.71 5.00
CA LEU A 408 3.46 -10.83 5.09
C LEU A 408 3.94 -12.28 5.11
N ILE A 409 3.27 -13.14 5.88
CA ILE A 409 3.59 -14.57 5.95
C ILE A 409 3.44 -15.22 4.57
N VAL A 410 2.31 -14.98 3.90
CA VAL A 410 2.01 -15.58 2.59
C VAL A 410 2.92 -15.03 1.48
N LEU A 411 3.28 -13.74 1.55
CA LEU A 411 4.15 -13.08 0.56
C LEU A 411 5.63 -13.41 0.74
N TYR A 412 6.07 -13.84 1.92
CA TYR A 412 7.50 -14.08 2.21
C TYR A 412 8.20 -14.99 1.19
N PRO A 413 7.66 -16.17 0.80
CA PRO A 413 8.33 -17.05 -0.15
C PRO A 413 8.49 -16.41 -1.54
N TYR A 414 7.59 -15.51 -1.91
CA TYR A 414 7.60 -14.85 -3.22
C TYR A 414 8.49 -13.60 -3.24
N LEU A 415 8.46 -12.80 -2.18
CA LEU A 415 9.22 -11.55 -2.10
C LEU A 415 10.66 -11.75 -1.62
N ALA A 416 10.91 -12.65 -0.66
CA ALA A 416 12.16 -12.68 0.09
C ALA A 416 13.05 -13.91 -0.16
N THR A 417 12.53 -14.97 -0.79
CA THR A 417 13.34 -16.18 -1.05
C THR A 417 14.26 -15.95 -2.25
N PRO A 418 15.58 -16.20 -2.11
CA PRO A 418 16.53 -16.05 -3.22
C PRO A 418 16.28 -17.12 -4.31
N PRO A 419 16.64 -16.85 -5.58
CA PRO A 419 16.57 -17.83 -6.64
C PRO A 419 17.39 -19.07 -6.25
N ARG A 420 16.83 -20.28 -6.40
CA ARG A 420 17.65 -21.50 -6.29
C ARG A 420 18.69 -21.44 -7.41
N ALA A 421 19.98 -21.38 -7.05
CA ALA A 421 21.06 -21.56 -8.01
C ALA A 421 20.79 -22.87 -8.75
N ARG A 422 20.64 -22.80 -10.07
CA ARG A 422 20.49 -23.98 -10.92
C ARG A 422 21.72 -24.84 -10.64
N ARG A 423 21.56 -25.99 -9.98
CA ARG A 423 22.65 -26.96 -9.84
C ARG A 423 23.12 -27.25 -11.26
N GLN A 424 24.32 -26.81 -11.62
CA GLN A 424 24.95 -27.29 -12.84
C GLN A 424 24.96 -28.82 -12.72
N PRO A 425 24.47 -29.58 -13.72
CA PRO A 425 24.67 -31.01 -13.70
C PRO A 425 26.17 -31.23 -13.59
N LEU A 426 26.59 -31.98 -12.57
CA LEU A 426 27.95 -32.48 -12.43
C LEU A 426 28.36 -32.99 -13.81
N ARG A 427 29.34 -32.32 -14.45
CA ARG A 427 29.99 -32.89 -15.62
C ARG A 427 30.46 -34.26 -15.17
N ALA A 428 29.87 -35.31 -15.75
CA ALA A 428 30.39 -36.65 -15.59
C ALA A 428 31.87 -36.57 -15.99
N SER A 429 32.74 -36.80 -15.01
CA SER A 429 34.17 -36.90 -15.20
C SER A 429 34.41 -37.82 -16.40
N GLU A 430 35.22 -37.33 -17.32
CA GLU A 430 35.71 -38.05 -18.48
C GLU A 430 36.12 -39.46 -18.06
N ALA A 431 35.51 -40.45 -18.73
CA ALA A 431 36.02 -41.80 -18.73
C ALA A 431 37.44 -41.74 -19.30
N THR A 432 38.40 -42.15 -18.49
CA THR A 432 39.77 -42.42 -18.88
C THR A 432 39.79 -43.45 -20.01
N SER A 433 40.20 -43.00 -21.21
CA SER A 433 40.60 -43.91 -22.30
C SER A 433 41.91 -44.62 -21.93
N PRO A 434 42.02 -45.95 -22.08
CA PRO A 434 43.30 -46.64 -22.02
C PRO A 434 43.91 -46.67 -23.43
N SER A 435 44.86 -45.78 -23.71
CA SER A 435 45.74 -45.93 -24.88
C SER A 435 47.19 -46.04 -24.41
N GLY A 436 47.61 -47.27 -24.10
CA GLY A 436 49.01 -47.64 -23.93
C GLY A 436 49.27 -48.90 -24.76
N SER A 437 49.71 -48.72 -26.00
CA SER A 437 50.23 -49.81 -26.84
C SER A 437 51.75 -49.97 -26.58
N PRO A 438 52.31 -51.19 -26.61
CA PRO A 438 53.69 -51.46 -26.24
C PRO A 438 54.62 -51.28 -27.46
N ALA A 439 55.79 -50.69 -27.25
CA ALA A 439 56.90 -50.81 -28.20
C ALA A 439 58.23 -50.96 -27.45
N ARG A 440 58.83 -52.13 -27.67
CA ARG A 440 60.13 -52.60 -27.21
C ARG A 440 61.26 -52.06 -28.09
N THR A 441 62.48 -52.19 -27.54
CA THR A 441 63.82 -52.17 -28.16
C THR A 441 64.42 -50.78 -28.40
N ARG A 442 65.68 -50.50 -28.05
CA ARG A 442 66.85 -51.36 -27.81
C ARG A 442 67.82 -50.68 -26.84
#